data_AF-A0A9E2U8P8-F1
#
_entry.id   AF-A0A9E2U8P8-F1
#
_cell.length_a   1.000
_cell.length_b   1.000
_cell.length_c   1.000
_cell.angle_alpha   90.00
_cell.angle_beta   90.00
_cell.angle_gamma   90.00
#
_symmetry.space_group_name_H-M   'P 1'
#
loop_
_entity.id
_entity.type
_entity.pdbx_description
1 polymer ?
#
loop_
_entity_poly.entity_id
_entity_poly.type
_entity_poly.pdbx_seq_one_letter_code
_entity_poly.pdbx_strand_id
1 'polypeptide(L)'
;NSGDLLRYDSKTKSWAHWHLPGDGPQPYAVYVDEMDAAWVSDWGANAILRFDPRTEKFEAFPFPARYASVRQLAGRKGEVWGAESGVDKLFVIKIE
;
A
#
# COMPACT_ATOMS: atom_id res chain seq x y z
N ASN A 1 14.28 -4.18 5.07
CA ASN A 1 13.23 -3.63 4.21
C ASN A 1 13.92 -3.15 2.94
N SER A 2 13.51 -3.58 1.75
CA SER A 2 14.13 -3.15 0.48
C SER A 2 13.48 -1.89 -0.10
N GLY A 3 12.30 -1.50 0.39
CA GLY A 3 11.56 -0.38 -0.17
C GLY A 3 10.71 -0.72 -1.39
N ASP A 4 10.56 -2.01 -1.72
CA ASP A 4 9.95 -2.43 -2.98
C ASP A 4 8.60 -3.14 -2.81
N LEU A 5 7.76 -3.00 -3.83
CA LEU A 5 6.65 -3.90 -4.12
C LEU A 5 7.12 -4.95 -5.14
N LEU A 6 6.89 -6.23 -4.85
CA LEU A 6 7.24 -7.32 -5.74
C LEU A 6 5.99 -8.10 -6.15
N ARG A 7 5.92 -8.48 -7.43
CA ARG A 7 4.91 -9.40 -7.95
C ARG A 7 5.60 -10.63 -8.56
N TYR A 8 5.18 -11.81 -8.12
CA TYR A 8 5.62 -13.07 -8.69
C TYR A 8 4.62 -13.58 -9.73
N ASP A 9 5.12 -13.92 -10.92
CA ASP A 9 4.34 -14.66 -11.93
C ASP A 9 4.68 -16.15 -11.83
N SER A 10 3.69 -16.97 -11.46
CA SER A 10 3.87 -18.40 -11.26
C SER A 10 3.97 -19.20 -12.57
N LYS A 11 3.51 -18.66 -13.70
CA LYS A 11 3.56 -19.31 -15.01
C LYS A 11 4.94 -19.14 -15.63
N THR A 12 5.48 -17.92 -15.60
CA THR A 12 6.81 -17.60 -16.15
C THR A 12 7.94 -17.79 -15.15
N LYS A 13 7.63 -17.99 -13.87
CA LYS A 13 8.60 -18.08 -12.76
C LYS A 13 9.46 -16.82 -12.61
N SER A 14 8.91 -15.67 -12.99
CA SER A 14 9.63 -14.39 -12.97
C SER A 14 9.11 -13.45 -11.89
N TRP A 15 9.96 -12.51 -11.48
CA TRP A 15 9.61 -11.43 -10.57
C TRP A 15 9.57 -10.10 -11.31
N ALA A 16 8.59 -9.26 -10.95
CA ALA A 16 8.56 -7.85 -11.28
C ALA A 16 8.70 -7.03 -9.99
N HIS A 17 9.38 -5.89 -10.10
CA HIS A 17 9.86 -5.10 -8.97
C HIS A 17 9.57 -3.63 -9.21
N TRP A 18 9.01 -2.95 -8.21
CA TRP A 18 8.79 -1.51 -8.25
C TRP A 18 9.22 -0.89 -6.92
N HIS A 19 10.16 0.05 -6.99
CA HIS A 19 10.56 0.82 -5.82
C HIS A 19 9.46 1.80 -5.44
N LEU A 20 9.10 1.86 -4.17
CA LEU A 20 8.11 2.82 -3.68
C LEU A 20 8.67 4.26 -3.75
N PRO A 21 7.81 5.27 -3.97
CA PRO A 21 8.23 6.67 -3.95
C PRO A 21 8.68 7.12 -2.55
N GLY A 22 9.55 8.14 -2.50
CA GLY A 22 10.05 8.76 -1.26
C GLY A 22 11.50 8.43 -0.94
N ASP A 23 12.07 9.10 0.07
CA ASP A 23 13.51 9.05 0.37
C ASP A 23 13.94 7.86 1.24
N GLY A 24 12.99 7.08 1.74
CA GLY A 24 13.27 5.95 2.62
C GLY A 24 12.05 5.06 2.82
N PRO A 25 11.51 4.46 1.76
CA PRO A 25 10.33 3.61 1.86
C PRO A 25 10.54 2.43 2.81
N GLN A 26 9.55 2.22 3.64
CA GLN A 26 9.42 1.14 4.61
C GLN A 26 8.03 0.49 4.47
N PRO A 27 7.78 -0.22 3.35
CA PRO A 27 6.54 -0.97 3.15
C PRO A 27 6.33 -2.00 4.26
N TYR A 28 5.08 -2.21 4.66
CA TYR A 28 4.72 -3.14 5.75
C TYR A 28 3.57 -4.08 5.40
N ALA A 29 2.35 -3.57 5.24
CA ALA A 29 1.18 -4.35 4.86
C ALA A 29 0.85 -4.16 3.38
N VAL A 30 0.27 -5.19 2.76
CA VAL A 30 -0.25 -5.15 1.39
C VAL A 30 -1.66 -5.75 1.33
N TYR A 31 -2.53 -5.16 0.53
CA TYR A 31 -3.86 -5.66 0.18
C TYR A 31 -4.09 -5.47 -1.33
N VAL A 32 -4.75 -6.40 -1.99
CA VAL A 32 -5.12 -6.26 -3.42
C VAL A 32 -6.64 -6.14 -3.49
N ASP A 33 -7.12 -5.07 -4.13
CA ASP A 33 -8.54 -4.81 -4.30
C ASP A 33 -9.15 -5.59 -5.48
N GLU A 34 -10.46 -5.44 -5.70
CA GLU A 34 -11.18 -6.11 -6.78
C GLU A 34 -10.86 -5.59 -8.19
N MET A 35 -10.09 -4.50 -8.30
CA MET A 35 -9.62 -3.92 -9.57
C MET A 35 -8.14 -4.25 -9.84
N ASP A 36 -7.58 -5.23 -9.11
CA ASP A 36 -6.17 -5.64 -9.14
C ASP A 36 -5.19 -4.53 -8.71
N ALA A 37 -5.66 -3.44 -8.08
CA ALA A 37 -4.76 -2.44 -7.52
C ALA A 37 -4.16 -2.94 -6.20
N ALA A 38 -2.85 -2.77 -6.03
CA ALA A 38 -2.15 -3.14 -4.80
C ALA A 38 -2.05 -1.92 -3.86
N TRP A 39 -2.60 -2.05 -2.67
CA TRP A 39 -2.55 -1.06 -1.60
C TRP A 39 -1.46 -1.45 -0.61
N VAL A 40 -0.52 -0.55 -0.35
CA VAL A 40 0.64 -0.79 0.50
C VAL A 40 0.69 0.27 1.59
N SER A 41 0.83 -0.12 2.84
CA SER A 41 1.17 0.83 3.90
C SER A 41 2.68 1.09 3.87
N ASP A 42 3.09 2.35 3.77
CA ASP A 42 4.48 2.75 3.84
C ASP A 42 4.73 3.60 5.09
N TRP A 43 5.57 3.10 6.00
CA TRP A 43 5.96 3.84 7.20
C TRP A 43 6.95 4.97 6.89
N GLY A 44 7.74 4.84 5.82
CA GLY A 44 8.70 5.85 5.39
C GLY A 44 7.99 7.12 4.92
N ALA A 45 7.04 6.96 3.99
CA ALA A 45 6.17 8.05 3.54
C ALA A 45 5.06 8.42 4.54
N ASN A 46 4.83 7.63 5.60
CA ASN A 46 3.70 7.76 6.52
C ASN A 46 2.37 7.90 5.74
N ALA A 47 2.13 6.95 4.83
CA ALA A 47 1.04 6.99 3.86
C ALA A 47 0.53 5.58 3.54
N ILE A 48 -0.67 5.53 2.94
CA ILE A 48 -1.06 4.40 2.10
C ILE A 48 -0.72 4.72 0.65
N LEU A 49 -0.15 3.77 -0.07
CA LEU A 49 0.16 3.87 -1.48
C LEU A 49 -0.73 2.92 -2.26
N ARG A 50 -1.36 3.41 -3.33
CA ARG A 50 -2.09 2.59 -4.30
C ARG A 50 -1.24 2.42 -5.56
N PHE A 51 -0.98 1.19 -5.95
CA PHE A 51 -0.27 0.84 -7.17
C PHE A 51 -1.24 0.30 -8.22
N ASP A 52 -1.30 0.94 -9.40
CA ASP A 52 -2.04 0.40 -10.55
C ASP A 52 -1.08 -0.42 -11.43
N PRO A 53 -1.24 -1.76 -11.51
CA PRO A 53 -0.34 -2.61 -12.30
C PRO A 53 -0.45 -2.42 -13.82
N ARG A 54 -1.46 -1.71 -14.32
CA ARG A 54 -1.61 -1.41 -15.76
C ARG A 54 -0.77 -0.21 -16.18
N THR A 55 -0.60 0.75 -15.28
CA THR A 55 0.17 1.97 -15.54
C THR A 55 1.52 2.01 -14.82
N GLU A 56 1.71 1.08 -13.87
CA GLU A 56 2.88 0.97 -13.01
C GLU A 56 3.16 2.25 -12.20
N LYS A 57 2.09 2.94 -11.80
CA LYS A 57 2.17 4.19 -11.04
C LYS A 57 1.65 4.01 -9.62
N PHE A 58 2.31 4.72 -8.70
CA PHE A 58 1.86 4.88 -7.33
C PHE A 58 1.08 6.18 -7.16
N GLU A 59 -0.02 6.11 -6.44
CA GLU A 59 -0.75 7.24 -5.87
C GLU A 59 -0.61 7.19 -4.34
N ALA A 60 -0.35 8.33 -3.70
CA ALA A 60 -0.10 8.40 -2.27
C ALA A 60 -1.24 9.07 -1.50
N PHE A 61 -1.62 8.45 -0.38
CA PHE A 61 -2.63 8.92 0.56
C PHE A 61 -1.95 9.15 1.93
N PRO A 62 -1.39 10.34 2.18
CA PRO A 62 -0.62 10.61 3.39
C PRO A 62 -1.52 10.70 4.64
N PHE A 63 -1.01 10.22 5.77
CA PHE A 63 -1.69 10.39 7.06
C PHE A 63 -1.40 11.77 7.65
N PRO A 64 -2.41 12.46 8.22
CA PRO A 64 -2.18 13.73 8.93
C PRO A 64 -1.48 13.51 10.27
N ALA A 65 -1.70 12.36 10.90
CA ALA A 65 -1.03 11.99 12.14
C ALA A 65 0.41 11.54 11.85
N ARG A 66 1.36 11.98 12.67
CA ARG A 66 2.72 11.44 12.62
C ARG A 66 2.72 10.00 13.15
N TYR A 67 3.48 9.14 12.50
CA TYR A 67 3.67 7.74 12.91
C TYR A 67 2.35 6.94 12.96
N ALA A 68 1.54 7.02 11.91
CA ALA A 68 0.31 6.23 11.81
C ALA A 68 0.59 4.72 11.93
N SER A 69 1.75 4.26 11.46
CA SER A 69 2.27 2.90 11.66
C SER A 69 1.26 1.80 11.35
N VAL A 70 0.57 1.92 10.22
CA VAL A 70 -0.43 0.94 9.76
C VAL A 70 0.23 -0.42 9.58
N ARG A 71 -0.35 -1.45 10.20
CA ARG A 71 0.18 -2.83 10.22
C ARG A 71 -0.66 -3.85 9.49
N GLN A 72 -1.91 -3.50 9.19
CA GLN A 72 -2.84 -4.38 8.51
C GLN A 72 -3.71 -3.55 7.57
N LEU A 73 -3.92 -4.08 6.38
CA LEU A 73 -4.91 -3.60 5.43
C LEU A 73 -5.93 -4.72 5.18
N ALA A 74 -7.17 -4.32 4.92
CA ALA A 74 -8.25 -5.18 4.47
C ALA A 74 -9.18 -4.34 3.58
N GLY A 75 -10.15 -4.98 2.95
CA GLY A 75 -11.10 -4.25 2.12
C GLY A 75 -12.37 -5.03 1.86
N ARG A 76 -13.31 -4.31 1.26
CA ARG A 76 -14.51 -4.83 0.60
C ARG A 76 -14.72 -4.00 -0.67
N LYS A 77 -15.65 -4.40 -1.54
CA LYS A 77 -15.90 -3.70 -2.80
C LYS A 77 -16.00 -2.18 -2.60
N GLY A 78 -15.14 -1.44 -3.30
CA GLY A 78 -15.06 0.03 -3.28
C GLY A 78 -14.44 0.62 -2.02
N GLU A 79 -13.85 -0.17 -1.11
CA GLU A 79 -13.32 0.33 0.15
C GLU A 79 -12.07 -0.40 0.62
N VAL A 80 -11.07 0.38 1.05
CA VAL A 80 -9.87 -0.10 1.73
C VAL A 80 -9.87 0.42 3.16
N TRP A 81 -9.70 -0.50 4.10
CA TRP A 81 -9.71 -0.27 5.54
C TRP A 81 -8.35 -0.57 6.14
N GLY A 82 -7.99 0.19 7.16
CA GLY A 82 -6.82 -0.09 7.97
C GLY A 82 -6.89 0.59 9.33
N ALA A 83 -5.95 0.23 10.19
CA ALA A 83 -5.78 0.80 11.51
C ALA A 83 -4.46 1.57 11.58
N GLU A 84 -4.53 2.85 11.93
CA GLU A 84 -3.37 3.65 12.29
C GLU A 84 -2.91 3.22 13.69
N SER A 85 -2.17 2.09 13.76
CA SER A 85 -1.78 1.43 15.01
C SER A 85 -0.95 2.30 15.96
N GLY A 86 -0.32 3.37 15.46
CA GLY A 86 0.44 4.30 16.29
C GLY A 86 -0.41 5.37 16.99
N VAL A 87 -1.67 5.55 16.58
CA VAL A 87 -2.50 6.70 17.00
C VAL A 87 -3.98 6.36 17.25
N ASP A 88 -4.30 5.09 17.50
CA ASP A 88 -5.64 4.60 17.92
C ASP A 88 -6.80 5.01 17.00
N LYS A 89 -6.57 5.00 15.67
CA LYS A 89 -7.58 5.34 14.67
C LYS A 89 -7.79 4.23 13.65
N LEU A 90 -8.99 4.23 13.06
CA LEU A 90 -9.31 3.49 11.85
C LEU A 90 -9.47 4.48 10.70
N PHE A 91 -9.09 4.08 9.50
CA PHE A 91 -9.38 4.82 8.27
C PHE A 91 -10.12 3.95 7.27
N VAL A 92 -10.84 4.61 6.37
CA VAL A 92 -11.39 4.03 5.15
C VAL A 92 -11.03 4.94 3.97
N ILE A 93 -10.52 4.34 2.90
CA ILE A 93 -10.37 4.97 1.59
C ILE A 93 -11.46 4.40 0.70
N LYS A 94 -12.33 5.26 0.16
CA LYS A 94 -13.38 4.85 -0.78
C LYS A 94 -12.87 5.00 -2.20
N ILE A 95 -13.07 3.96 -2.99
CA ILE A 95 -12.68 3.91 -4.40
C ILE A 95 -13.95 4.13 -5.23
N GLU A 96 -13.97 5.19 -6.03
CA GLU A 96 -15.04 5.49 -6.97
C GLU A 96 -14.94 4.65 -8.26
#